data_AF-A0A8J2J809-F1
#
_entry.id   AF-A0A8J2J809-F1
#
_cell.length_a   1.000
_cell.length_b   1.000
_cell.length_c   1.000
_cell.angle_alpha   90.00
_cell.angle_beta   90.00
_cell.angle_gamma   90.00
#
_symmetry.space_group_name_H-M   'P 1'
#
loop_
_entity.id
_entity.type
_entity.pdbx_description
1 polymer ?
#
loop_
_entity_poly.entity_id
_entity_poly.type
_entity_poly.pdbx_seq_one_letter_code
_entity_poly.pdbx_strand_id
1 'polypeptide(L)'
;MSNIEGGIPTSNGVHPSESFEKVTTIPNPEIDQSAASEQWQEQHMTNGTNGQERPRMPDRDFDSSISTSNADFDDLMLSTNGASNGKPNGVPNGISNGSAKSYAAVAAEADDQDGKNQDADDAEKTYADVVADRDAKDSRGGDDWTYPKLPITGQSQDRKTASWRAGGIRFAPLRVPMRRRSQTAAVLFHCMSIATLVSAFWLICANPLAWPIIIPYLIHLALSTAGTNGNLTYRSEWVRSLKLWKLFAGYFPMKLHKTHDLPTDRKYIFGYHPHGIISHGAFAAFGTNALGFRELFPGITNTLLTLDSNFRLPFYRDYIMLLGLQSVSKESIWNLLSKGGPKNDGQGRAVTIVVGGARESLEAQPGSLRLILKSRKGFIKMALRTGADLVPVIGFGENDLYDQLSPKTHPIVHQIQMIFLKVFKFTVPALHGRGVLNYDVGLMPYRRPVNIVMGRPIRVDRAHGPQPAQSDIDELHERYVQEVEKLWETYKDHFAVDRKAEMEFIG
;
A
#
# COMPACT_ATOMS: atom_id res chain seq x y z
N MET A 1 20.81 -27.27 -80.46
CA MET A 1 21.97 -27.14 -81.39
C MET A 1 22.89 -26.05 -80.84
N SER A 2 24.18 -26.05 -81.24
CA SER A 2 25.13 -24.92 -81.13
C SER A 2 25.29 -24.16 -79.78
N ASN A 3 26.18 -24.65 -78.92
CA ASN A 3 27.50 -24.07 -78.55
C ASN A 3 27.96 -22.81 -79.36
N ILE A 4 28.82 -21.87 -78.89
CA ILE A 4 29.70 -21.76 -77.67
C ILE A 4 30.23 -20.29 -77.46
N GLU A 5 31.01 -20.05 -76.37
CA GLU A 5 31.96 -18.91 -76.10
C GLU A 5 31.43 -17.53 -75.61
N GLY A 6 32.14 -16.75 -74.76
CA GLY A 6 33.41 -17.01 -74.02
C GLY A 6 33.98 -15.79 -73.22
N GLY A 7 34.89 -16.02 -72.25
CA GLY A 7 35.66 -15.00 -71.47
C GLY A 7 35.12 -14.67 -70.04
N ILE A 8 35.78 -14.78 -68.86
CA ILE A 8 37.18 -14.86 -68.33
C ILE A 8 37.78 -13.48 -67.92
N PRO A 9 38.44 -13.29 -66.74
CA PRO A 9 38.58 -14.07 -65.48
C PRO A 9 37.82 -13.35 -64.29
N THR A 10 38.18 -13.09 -63.00
CA THR A 10 39.26 -13.32 -61.96
C THR A 10 38.68 -12.79 -60.60
N SER A 11 39.12 -13.02 -59.34
CA SER A 11 39.93 -14.04 -58.62
C SER A 11 40.03 -13.69 -57.09
N ASN A 12 40.11 -14.69 -56.19
CA ASN A 12 40.51 -14.65 -54.75
C ASN A 12 39.59 -13.91 -53.72
N GLY A 13 39.23 -14.45 -52.52
CA GLY A 13 39.34 -15.82 -51.97
C GLY A 13 39.03 -15.96 -50.45
N VAL A 14 38.69 -17.19 -49.98
CA VAL A 14 38.82 -17.76 -48.59
C VAL A 14 37.97 -17.11 -47.44
N HIS A 15 36.84 -17.67 -46.95
CA HIS A 15 36.58 -18.81 -46.00
C HIS A 15 36.63 -18.44 -44.46
N PRO A 16 36.11 -19.24 -43.47
CA PRO A 16 34.68 -19.56 -43.22
C PRO A 16 34.22 -19.69 -41.72
N SER A 17 32.91 -19.82 -41.45
CA SER A 17 32.25 -20.58 -40.33
C SER A 17 30.71 -20.49 -40.49
N GLU A 18 29.88 -21.54 -40.41
CA GLU A 18 29.51 -22.44 -39.29
C GLU A 18 28.77 -21.75 -38.13
N SER A 19 27.70 -22.28 -37.50
CA SER A 19 26.59 -23.18 -37.89
C SER A 19 25.69 -23.38 -36.66
N PHE A 20 24.35 -23.36 -36.77
CA PHE A 20 23.46 -23.73 -35.64
C PHE A 20 22.22 -24.49 -36.12
N GLU A 21 21.77 -25.48 -35.33
CA GLU A 21 20.73 -26.43 -35.70
C GLU A 21 19.61 -26.56 -34.64
N LYS A 22 18.46 -27.09 -35.09
CA LYS A 22 17.36 -27.73 -34.32
C LYS A 22 16.64 -26.93 -33.23
N VAL A 23 15.45 -26.49 -33.63
CA VAL A 23 14.23 -26.34 -32.80
C VAL A 23 13.93 -27.61 -31.98
N THR A 24 13.31 -27.49 -30.81
CA THR A 24 12.55 -28.58 -30.17
C THR A 24 11.25 -28.01 -29.55
N THR A 25 10.18 -28.79 -29.54
CA THR A 25 8.79 -28.35 -29.32
C THR A 25 8.28 -28.50 -27.88
N ILE A 26 7.29 -27.67 -27.52
CA ILE A 26 6.55 -27.72 -26.25
C ILE A 26 5.35 -28.70 -26.38
N PRO A 27 5.12 -29.62 -25.43
CA PRO A 27 3.92 -30.46 -25.42
C PRO A 27 2.70 -29.75 -24.80
N ASN A 28 1.51 -29.96 -25.37
CA ASN A 28 0.22 -29.50 -24.85
C ASN A 28 -0.64 -30.72 -24.46
N PRO A 29 -1.13 -30.82 -23.22
CA PRO A 29 -2.11 -31.82 -22.81
C PRO A 29 -3.49 -31.21 -22.58
N GLU A 30 -4.49 -31.65 -23.34
CA GLU A 30 -5.90 -31.41 -23.03
C GLU A 30 -6.69 -32.68 -23.34
N ILE A 31 -7.71 -32.97 -22.51
CA ILE A 31 -8.66 -34.09 -22.61
C ILE A 31 -8.05 -35.50 -22.42
N ASP A 32 -8.23 -36.04 -21.21
CA ASP A 32 -8.84 -37.36 -21.07
C ASP A 32 -10.05 -37.22 -20.12
N GLN A 33 -11.15 -37.92 -20.43
CA GLN A 33 -12.40 -37.90 -19.66
C GLN A 33 -12.96 -39.32 -19.55
N SER A 34 -12.60 -40.03 -18.48
CA SER A 34 -13.30 -41.26 -18.05
C SER A 34 -14.20 -40.94 -16.86
N ALA A 35 -15.50 -41.21 -16.96
CA ALA A 35 -16.47 -40.88 -15.92
C ALA A 35 -16.33 -41.79 -14.68
N ALA A 36 -16.34 -41.16 -13.50
CA ALA A 36 -16.66 -41.80 -12.23
C ALA A 36 -17.75 -40.96 -11.55
N SER A 37 -18.76 -41.64 -10.98
CA SER A 37 -20.04 -41.05 -10.59
C SER A 37 -20.00 -40.22 -9.32
N GLU A 38 -21.06 -39.42 -9.14
CA GLU A 38 -21.36 -38.60 -7.97
C GLU A 38 -21.19 -39.36 -6.64
N GLN A 39 -20.45 -38.76 -5.70
CA GLN A 39 -20.72 -38.95 -4.27
C GLN A 39 -20.29 -37.71 -3.47
N TRP A 40 -21.24 -36.80 -3.27
CA TRP A 40 -21.11 -35.73 -2.26
C TRP A 40 -21.14 -36.36 -0.87
N GLN A 41 -19.99 -36.50 -0.22
CA GLN A 41 -19.95 -36.82 1.21
C GLN A 41 -20.11 -35.53 2.02
N GLU A 42 -21.33 -35.30 2.51
CA GLU A 42 -21.54 -34.48 3.70
C GLU A 42 -20.84 -35.14 4.89
N GLN A 43 -19.61 -34.72 5.22
CA GLN A 43 -19.04 -35.01 6.52
C GLN A 43 -19.34 -33.84 7.46
N HIS A 44 -20.28 -34.08 8.38
CA HIS A 44 -20.69 -33.12 9.39
C HIS A 44 -19.48 -32.58 10.16
N MET A 45 -19.36 -31.24 10.26
CA MET A 45 -18.43 -30.63 11.22
C MET A 45 -18.94 -30.83 12.65
N THR A 46 -18.69 -32.01 13.20
CA THR A 46 -18.83 -32.28 14.63
C THR A 46 -17.93 -31.31 15.40
N ASN A 47 -18.48 -30.57 16.36
CA ASN A 47 -17.73 -29.62 17.17
C ASN A 47 -16.64 -30.34 17.99
N GLY A 48 -15.41 -30.37 17.46
CA GLY A 48 -14.23 -30.84 18.17
C GLY A 48 -13.81 -29.86 19.26
N THR A 49 -14.48 -29.90 20.40
CA THR A 49 -14.14 -29.10 21.59
C THR A 49 -12.84 -29.61 22.21
N ASN A 50 -11.70 -29.08 21.75
CA ASN A 50 -10.39 -29.49 22.26
C ASN A 50 -9.50 -28.30 22.66
N GLY A 51 -9.49 -28.01 23.96
CA GLY A 51 -8.25 -27.88 24.73
C GLY A 51 -7.37 -26.63 24.60
N GLN A 52 -7.62 -25.69 23.71
CA GLN A 52 -6.86 -24.42 23.67
C GLN A 52 -7.77 -23.19 23.69
N GLU A 53 -7.67 -22.40 24.77
CA GLU A 53 -8.13 -21.02 24.77
C GLU A 53 -7.29 -20.22 23.77
N ARG A 54 -7.89 -19.90 22.62
CA ARG A 54 -7.26 -19.07 21.60
C ARG A 54 -6.96 -17.69 22.19
N PRO A 55 -5.75 -17.11 21.98
CA PRO A 55 -5.39 -15.80 22.49
C PRO A 55 -6.43 -14.75 22.13
N ARG A 56 -7.21 -14.31 23.13
CA ARG A 56 -8.08 -13.14 22.97
C ARG A 56 -7.18 -11.93 22.72
N MET A 57 -7.69 -10.97 21.96
CA MET A 57 -7.05 -9.67 21.86
C MET A 57 -6.95 -9.10 23.29
N PRO A 58 -5.75 -8.73 23.79
CA PRO A 58 -5.61 -8.32 25.18
C PRO A 58 -6.39 -7.05 25.47
N ASP A 59 -7.24 -7.12 26.50
CA ASP A 59 -8.10 -6.03 26.92
C ASP A 59 -7.33 -4.95 27.71
N ARG A 60 -7.70 -3.69 27.42
CA ARG A 60 -7.27 -2.43 28.04
C ARG A 60 -5.84 -1.94 27.74
N ASP A 61 -5.69 -0.66 28.06
CA ASP A 61 -4.49 0.18 28.09
C ASP A 61 -3.62 0.09 26.84
N PHE A 62 -4.12 0.61 25.69
CA PHE A 62 -3.27 0.75 24.52
C PHE A 62 -3.58 1.92 23.57
N ASP A 63 -2.56 2.77 23.43
CA ASP A 63 -2.24 3.74 22.38
C ASP A 63 -2.93 3.53 21.02
N SER A 64 -3.52 4.62 20.49
CA SER A 64 -4.28 4.70 19.23
C SER A 64 -3.42 4.79 17.96
N SER A 65 -2.10 4.98 18.08
CA SER A 65 -1.13 5.20 16.97
C SER A 65 -1.07 4.11 15.89
N ILE A 66 -1.73 2.97 16.11
CA ILE A 66 -1.86 1.88 15.11
C ILE A 66 -2.84 2.28 13.99
N SER A 67 -3.80 3.18 14.25
CA SER A 67 -4.77 3.64 13.24
C SER A 67 -4.23 4.84 12.47
N THR A 68 -3.37 4.58 11.47
CA THR A 68 -2.71 5.59 10.60
C THR A 68 -3.66 6.29 9.60
N SER A 69 -4.92 6.44 9.98
CA SER A 69 -5.95 7.14 9.21
C SER A 69 -6.94 7.89 10.07
N ASN A 70 -7.42 7.32 11.18
CA ASN A 70 -8.42 7.99 12.01
C ASN A 70 -7.74 8.96 12.98
N ALA A 71 -6.70 8.51 13.69
CA ALA A 71 -5.92 9.37 14.59
C ALA A 71 -5.20 10.50 13.82
N ASP A 72 -4.59 10.18 12.67
CA ASP A 72 -3.96 11.17 11.80
C ASP A 72 -4.93 12.18 11.20
N PHE A 73 -6.17 11.77 10.91
CA PHE A 73 -7.20 12.69 10.44
C PHE A 73 -7.60 13.64 11.55
N ASP A 74 -7.86 13.14 12.76
CA ASP A 74 -8.28 14.00 13.87
C ASP A 74 -7.12 14.96 14.29
N ASP A 75 -5.85 14.54 14.19
CA ASP A 75 -4.64 15.39 14.35
C ASP A 75 -4.52 16.49 13.26
N LEU A 76 -4.65 16.13 11.98
CA LEU A 76 -4.66 17.08 10.84
C LEU A 76 -5.77 18.15 10.99
N MET A 77 -6.90 17.74 11.57
CA MET A 77 -8.07 18.59 11.80
C MET A 77 -7.96 19.46 13.06
N LEU A 78 -7.03 19.16 13.99
CA LEU A 78 -6.68 20.03 15.11
C LEU A 78 -5.65 21.08 14.67
N SER A 79 -4.58 20.63 13.99
CA SER A 79 -3.50 21.48 13.45
C SER A 79 -4.04 22.67 12.61
N THR A 80 -5.08 22.42 11.81
CA THR A 80 -5.60 23.40 10.84
C THR A 80 -6.51 24.50 11.43
N ASN A 81 -6.83 24.48 12.73
CA ASN A 81 -7.57 25.56 13.40
C ASN A 81 -6.65 26.57 14.14
N GLY A 82 -5.34 26.34 14.17
CA GLY A 82 -4.38 27.06 15.02
C GLY A 82 -3.84 28.42 14.50
N ALA A 83 -4.60 29.20 13.71
CA ALA A 83 -4.10 30.47 13.17
C ALA A 83 -5.18 31.52 12.82
N SER A 84 -5.70 32.26 13.81
CA SER A 84 -6.42 33.52 13.57
C SER A 84 -6.18 34.55 14.67
N ASN A 85 -5.30 35.52 14.42
CA ASN A 85 -5.07 36.65 15.32
C ASN A 85 -6.27 37.62 15.31
N GLY A 86 -6.93 37.78 16.45
CA GLY A 86 -8.02 38.76 16.61
C GLY A 86 -8.38 38.98 18.08
N LYS A 87 -7.91 40.09 18.66
CA LYS A 87 -8.44 40.61 19.94
C LYS A 87 -9.81 41.24 19.69
N PRO A 88 -10.76 41.07 20.61
CA PRO A 88 -11.16 42.23 21.40
C PRO A 88 -11.33 41.94 22.90
N ASN A 89 -11.44 42.99 23.70
CA ASN A 89 -11.68 42.92 25.14
C ASN A 89 -13.18 42.76 25.44
N GLY A 90 -13.56 42.07 26.53
CA GLY A 90 -14.95 42.10 27.04
C GLY A 90 -15.36 40.92 27.93
N VAL A 91 -15.46 41.15 29.23
CA VAL A 91 -15.88 40.25 30.34
C VAL A 91 -16.54 41.17 31.39
N PRO A 92 -17.64 40.83 32.11
CA PRO A 92 -17.98 39.50 32.64
C PRO A 92 -19.47 39.02 32.64
N ASN A 93 -19.65 37.80 33.19
CA ASN A 93 -20.81 37.21 33.89
C ASN A 93 -21.95 36.52 33.10
N GLY A 94 -22.09 35.20 33.36
CA GLY A 94 -23.14 34.32 32.82
C GLY A 94 -22.99 32.84 33.27
N ILE A 95 -23.36 32.53 34.51
CA ILE A 95 -23.42 31.19 35.16
C ILE A 95 -24.40 30.24 34.40
N SER A 96 -24.25 28.91 34.29
CA SER A 96 -23.11 27.95 34.36
C SER A 96 -23.58 26.56 33.85
N ASN A 97 -22.66 25.70 33.35
CA ASN A 97 -22.54 24.27 33.75
C ASN A 97 -21.68 23.41 32.80
N GLY A 98 -20.67 22.74 33.37
CA GLY A 98 -20.25 21.37 33.04
C GLY A 98 -19.98 20.96 31.58
N SER A 99 -18.78 21.23 31.08
CA SER A 99 -18.14 20.36 30.08
C SER A 99 -16.83 19.80 30.66
N ALA A 100 -16.52 18.53 30.38
CA ALA A 100 -15.32 17.89 30.89
C ALA A 100 -14.07 18.38 30.12
N LYS A 101 -13.03 18.79 30.85
CA LYS A 101 -11.75 19.21 30.24
C LYS A 101 -11.10 18.01 29.52
N SER A 102 -10.58 18.24 28.31
CA SER A 102 -9.72 17.27 27.63
C SER A 102 -8.33 17.23 28.28
N TYR A 103 -7.81 16.02 28.53
CA TYR A 103 -6.57 15.78 29.30
C TYR A 103 -5.27 16.35 28.69
N ALA A 104 -5.30 16.90 27.47
CA ALA A 104 -4.18 17.62 26.86
C ALA A 104 -3.74 18.89 27.64
N ALA A 105 -4.59 19.42 28.53
CA ALA A 105 -4.32 20.61 29.34
C ALA A 105 -3.94 20.29 30.80
N VAL A 106 -3.48 19.07 31.10
CA VAL A 106 -3.01 18.65 32.44
C VAL A 106 -1.56 18.14 32.41
N ALA A 107 -1.01 17.85 31.23
CA ALA A 107 0.38 17.41 31.03
C ALA A 107 1.35 18.58 30.74
N ALA A 108 1.02 19.79 31.19
CA ALA A 108 1.78 21.02 30.89
C ALA A 108 1.83 22.05 32.05
N GLU A 109 1.30 21.70 33.24
CA GLU A 109 1.34 22.53 34.46
C GLU A 109 1.80 21.69 35.67
N ALA A 110 2.75 20.76 35.44
CA ALA A 110 3.24 19.80 36.43
C ALA A 110 4.74 19.49 36.27
N ASP A 111 5.55 20.52 36.03
CA ASP A 111 7.02 20.50 36.10
C ASP A 111 7.56 21.93 36.36
N ASP A 112 7.18 22.51 37.50
CA ASP A 112 7.88 23.66 38.09
C ASP A 112 7.72 23.62 39.62
N GLN A 113 8.77 24.07 40.32
CA GLN A 113 8.99 24.12 41.78
C GLN A 113 9.40 22.80 42.50
N ASP A 114 10.43 22.95 43.35
CA ASP A 114 11.06 22.03 44.31
C ASP A 114 11.68 20.69 43.81
N GLY A 115 12.97 20.39 44.05
CA GLY A 115 14.01 21.25 44.62
C GLY A 115 15.38 20.59 44.94
N LYS A 116 16.43 21.03 44.22
CA LYS A 116 17.87 21.09 44.58
C LYS A 116 18.70 19.83 44.98
N ASN A 117 19.89 19.78 44.37
CA ASN A 117 21.15 19.15 44.79
C ASN A 117 21.27 17.60 44.77
N GLN A 118 21.94 17.04 43.74
CA GLN A 118 23.38 16.72 43.84
C GLN A 118 24.03 16.28 42.49
N ASP A 119 25.13 16.95 42.16
CA ASP A 119 26.37 16.54 41.47
C ASP A 119 26.42 15.62 40.21
N ALA A 120 27.07 16.18 39.18
CA ALA A 120 27.97 15.57 38.18
C ALA A 120 27.42 14.87 36.91
N ASP A 121 27.73 15.50 35.77
CA ASP A 121 28.12 14.92 34.47
C ASP A 121 27.27 13.78 33.85
N ASP A 122 26.11 14.13 33.31
CA ASP A 122 25.52 13.42 32.16
C ASP A 122 25.17 14.41 31.04
N ALA A 123 25.84 14.28 29.89
CA ALA A 123 25.63 15.15 28.74
C ALA A 123 24.66 14.51 27.75
N GLU A 124 23.50 15.15 27.53
CA GLU A 124 22.43 14.67 26.65
C GLU A 124 22.93 14.51 25.20
N LYS A 125 23.20 13.27 24.77
CA LYS A 125 23.68 12.96 23.41
C LYS A 125 22.60 13.24 22.37
N THR A 126 22.95 14.01 21.35
CA THR A 126 22.08 14.29 20.21
C THR A 126 21.87 13.02 19.37
N TYR A 127 20.76 12.97 18.62
CA TYR A 127 20.47 11.87 17.68
C TYR A 127 21.62 11.59 16.68
N ALA A 128 22.37 12.63 16.27
CA ALA A 128 23.55 12.49 15.42
C ALA A 128 24.73 11.79 16.12
N ASP A 129 24.92 12.03 17.43
CA ASP A 129 26.01 11.46 18.21
C ASP A 129 25.80 9.95 18.44
N VAL A 130 24.54 9.51 18.53
CA VAL A 130 24.15 8.09 18.62
C VAL A 130 24.43 7.33 17.31
N VAL A 131 24.35 8.00 16.16
CA VAL A 131 24.73 7.43 14.86
C VAL A 131 26.25 7.33 14.74
N ALA A 132 26.99 8.40 15.06
CA ALA A 132 28.45 8.40 14.97
C ALA A 132 29.14 7.40 15.93
N ASP A 133 28.61 7.21 17.14
CA ASP A 133 29.11 6.22 18.12
C ASP A 133 28.72 4.75 17.74
N ARG A 134 27.90 4.58 16.69
CA ARG A 134 27.52 3.28 16.12
C ARG A 134 28.36 2.85 14.92
N ASP A 135 28.73 3.78 14.03
CA ASP A 135 29.67 3.49 12.92
C ASP A 135 30.99 2.88 13.44
N ALA A 136 31.42 3.27 14.65
CA ALA A 136 32.60 2.75 15.34
C ALA A 136 32.39 1.37 16.02
N LYS A 137 31.15 0.87 16.14
CA LYS A 137 30.80 -0.35 16.89
C LYS A 137 30.21 -1.46 16.02
N ASP A 138 29.48 -1.14 14.96
CA ASP A 138 28.73 -2.13 14.17
C ASP A 138 29.62 -3.00 13.25
N SER A 139 30.90 -2.64 13.14
CA SER A 139 31.97 -3.36 12.43
C SER A 139 32.32 -4.76 12.97
N ARG A 140 31.43 -5.37 13.79
CA ARG A 140 31.59 -6.69 14.42
C ARG A 140 30.32 -7.57 14.42
N GLY A 141 29.28 -7.18 13.67
CA GLY A 141 28.03 -7.98 13.59
C GLY A 141 27.26 -7.94 12.27
N GLY A 142 27.57 -7.02 11.36
CA GLY A 142 26.85 -6.91 10.08
C GLY A 142 27.15 -8.04 9.10
N ASP A 143 26.16 -8.87 8.77
CA ASP A 143 26.20 -9.76 7.59
C ASP A 143 26.37 -8.91 6.31
N ASP A 144 27.45 -9.15 5.54
CA ASP A 144 27.69 -8.54 4.23
C ASP A 144 26.78 -9.15 3.14
N TRP A 145 25.48 -9.05 3.38
CA TRP A 145 24.42 -9.50 2.47
C TRP A 145 23.99 -8.37 1.55
N THR A 146 23.99 -8.64 0.24
CA THR A 146 23.51 -7.71 -0.79
C THR A 146 22.25 -8.22 -1.47
N TYR A 147 21.37 -7.30 -1.86
CA TYR A 147 20.15 -7.63 -2.59
C TYR A 147 20.46 -8.16 -4.00
N PRO A 148 19.71 -9.17 -4.52
CA PRO A 148 19.99 -9.78 -5.81
C PRO A 148 19.72 -8.81 -6.98
N LYS A 149 20.58 -8.84 -8.00
CA LYS A 149 20.38 -8.03 -9.22
C LYS A 149 19.12 -8.46 -9.95
N LEU A 150 18.07 -7.63 -9.88
CA LEU A 150 16.80 -7.88 -10.55
C LEU A 150 16.96 -7.85 -12.08
N PRO A 151 16.18 -8.65 -12.83
CA PRO A 151 16.24 -8.68 -14.29
C PRO A 151 15.70 -7.38 -14.90
N ILE A 152 16.61 -6.47 -15.23
CA ILE A 152 16.33 -5.21 -15.95
C ILE A 152 15.87 -5.56 -17.37
N THR A 153 14.57 -5.82 -17.50
CA THR A 153 13.90 -6.05 -18.78
C THR A 153 13.91 -4.74 -19.57
N GLY A 154 14.85 -4.64 -20.51
CA GLY A 154 15.27 -3.41 -21.19
C GLY A 154 14.12 -2.56 -21.72
N GLN A 155 13.80 -1.49 -21.00
CA GLN A 155 13.01 -0.35 -21.48
C GLN A 155 13.78 0.98 -21.36
N SER A 156 15.10 0.89 -21.19
CA SER A 156 16.04 1.97 -21.45
C SER A 156 16.25 2.15 -22.95
N GLN A 157 15.36 2.93 -23.61
CA GLN A 157 15.73 3.86 -24.69
C GLN A 157 14.57 4.70 -25.24
N ASP A 158 13.30 4.25 -25.15
CA ASP A 158 12.14 5.07 -25.58
C ASP A 158 11.49 5.85 -24.41
N ARG A 159 12.32 6.17 -23.40
CA ARG A 159 12.04 7.19 -22.37
C ARG A 159 12.19 8.58 -23.02
N LYS A 160 11.44 8.83 -24.11
CA LYS A 160 11.28 10.18 -24.65
C LYS A 160 10.60 11.01 -23.58
N THR A 161 11.38 11.88 -22.95
CA THR A 161 10.92 12.98 -22.10
C THR A 161 10.09 13.93 -22.95
N ALA A 162 8.84 13.54 -23.17
CA ALA A 162 7.78 14.47 -23.51
C ALA A 162 7.75 15.50 -22.39
N SER A 163 8.33 16.67 -22.63
CA SER A 163 8.39 17.75 -21.66
C SER A 163 6.98 18.30 -21.48
N TRP A 164 6.24 17.74 -20.52
CA TRP A 164 4.89 18.17 -20.11
C TRP A 164 4.95 19.54 -19.41
N ARG A 165 5.44 20.56 -20.13
CA ARG A 165 5.27 21.96 -19.74
C ARG A 165 3.79 22.28 -19.86
N ALA A 166 3.16 22.61 -18.75
CA ALA A 166 1.77 23.05 -18.71
C ALA A 166 1.58 24.24 -19.67
N GLY A 167 0.68 24.11 -20.64
CA GLY A 167 0.61 25.05 -21.77
C GLY A 167 -0.37 24.62 -22.85
N GLY A 168 -1.65 24.96 -22.63
CA GLY A 168 -2.75 24.81 -23.59
C GLY A 168 -3.44 23.44 -23.56
N ILE A 169 -4.78 23.46 -23.64
CA ILE A 169 -5.67 22.29 -23.65
C ILE A 169 -5.29 21.34 -24.80
N ARG A 170 -4.93 20.09 -24.46
CA ARG A 170 -4.61 19.05 -25.45
C ARG A 170 -5.66 17.95 -25.46
N PHE A 171 -6.39 17.86 -26.58
CA PHE A 171 -7.37 16.79 -26.81
C PHE A 171 -6.71 15.45 -27.15
N ALA A 172 -7.43 14.35 -26.89
CA ALA A 172 -6.98 13.02 -27.28
C ALA A 172 -6.94 12.86 -28.82
N PRO A 173 -5.90 12.24 -29.40
CA PRO A 173 -5.92 11.86 -30.81
C PRO A 173 -7.11 10.94 -31.12
N LEU A 174 -7.88 11.22 -32.17
CA LEU A 174 -9.10 10.46 -32.48
C LEU A 174 -8.86 8.94 -32.62
N ARG A 175 -7.66 8.53 -33.06
CA ARG A 175 -7.23 7.13 -33.25
C ARG A 175 -6.31 6.61 -32.12
N VAL A 176 -6.77 6.61 -30.87
CA VAL A 176 -6.13 5.82 -29.79
C VAL A 176 -6.48 4.32 -29.93
N PRO A 177 -5.49 3.39 -29.93
CA PRO A 177 -5.74 1.95 -30.02
C PRO A 177 -6.65 1.41 -28.90
N MET A 178 -7.49 0.42 -29.23
CA MET A 178 -8.48 -0.14 -28.29
C MET A 178 -7.86 -0.64 -26.97
N ARG A 179 -6.70 -1.31 -27.01
CA ARG A 179 -5.98 -1.71 -25.79
C ARG A 179 -5.71 -0.54 -24.84
N ARG A 180 -5.27 0.62 -25.37
CA ARG A 180 -5.05 1.84 -24.55
C ARG A 180 -6.37 2.42 -24.04
N ARG A 181 -7.46 2.34 -24.80
CA ARG A 181 -8.81 2.74 -24.33
C ARG A 181 -9.30 1.85 -23.19
N SER A 182 -9.20 0.53 -23.32
CA SER A 182 -9.56 -0.43 -22.25
C SER A 182 -8.70 -0.27 -21.00
N GLN A 183 -7.42 0.07 -21.14
CA GLN A 183 -6.56 0.44 -20.01
C GLN A 183 -7.02 1.74 -19.32
N THR A 184 -7.40 2.78 -20.09
CA THR A 184 -8.02 4.00 -19.50
C THR A 184 -9.28 3.63 -18.73
N ALA A 185 -10.17 2.83 -19.32
CA ALA A 185 -11.43 2.44 -18.70
C ALA A 185 -11.24 1.61 -17.41
N ALA A 186 -10.24 0.73 -17.36
CA ALA A 186 -9.93 -0.06 -16.17
C ALA A 186 -9.47 0.81 -14.98
N VAL A 187 -8.59 1.79 -15.23
CA VAL A 187 -8.14 2.74 -14.21
C VAL A 187 -9.26 3.72 -13.83
N LEU A 188 -10.04 4.22 -14.80
CA LEU A 188 -11.20 5.08 -14.53
C LEU A 188 -12.25 4.38 -13.66
N PHE A 189 -12.56 3.11 -13.94
CA PHE A 189 -13.46 2.29 -13.12
C PHE A 189 -12.95 2.17 -11.69
N HIS A 190 -11.65 1.90 -11.50
CA HIS A 190 -11.06 1.84 -10.16
C HIS A 190 -11.16 3.19 -9.43
N CYS A 191 -10.69 4.29 -10.04
CA CYS A 191 -10.73 5.63 -9.46
C CYS A 191 -12.15 6.12 -9.14
N MET A 192 -13.14 5.77 -9.96
CA MET A 192 -14.54 6.16 -9.78
C MET A 192 -15.37 5.17 -8.96
N SER A 193 -14.78 4.06 -8.49
CA SER A 193 -15.54 2.94 -7.89
C SER A 193 -16.35 3.35 -6.66
N ILE A 194 -15.77 4.15 -5.74
CA ILE A 194 -16.51 4.71 -4.57
C ILE A 194 -17.72 5.52 -5.04
N ALA A 195 -17.49 6.54 -5.89
CA ALA A 195 -18.54 7.44 -6.34
C ALA A 195 -19.64 6.69 -7.09
N THR A 196 -19.28 5.80 -8.01
CA THR A 196 -20.24 5.05 -8.84
C THR A 196 -21.09 4.10 -7.98
N LEU A 197 -20.48 3.36 -7.05
CA LEU A 197 -21.21 2.39 -6.21
C LEU A 197 -22.07 3.07 -5.15
N VAL A 198 -21.59 4.15 -4.52
CA VAL A 198 -22.37 4.92 -3.54
C VAL A 198 -23.52 5.68 -4.24
N SER A 199 -23.31 6.28 -5.42
CA SER A 199 -24.41 6.86 -6.20
C SER A 199 -25.43 5.81 -6.65
N ALA A 200 -25.00 4.62 -7.07
CA ALA A 200 -25.91 3.53 -7.42
C ALA A 200 -26.75 3.07 -6.22
N PHE A 201 -26.17 3.01 -5.02
CA PHE A 201 -26.92 2.74 -3.78
C PHE A 201 -28.01 3.80 -3.54
N TRP A 202 -27.68 5.09 -3.60
CA TRP A 202 -28.67 6.15 -3.36
C TRP A 202 -29.79 6.19 -4.41
N LEU A 203 -29.48 5.91 -5.68
CA LEU A 203 -30.49 5.76 -6.74
C LEU A 203 -31.42 4.56 -6.50
N ILE A 204 -30.90 3.47 -5.93
CA ILE A 204 -31.70 2.29 -5.56
C ILE A 204 -32.55 2.57 -4.31
N CYS A 205 -32.04 3.31 -3.32
CA CYS A 205 -32.80 3.79 -2.15
C CYS A 205 -33.96 4.74 -2.53
N ALA A 206 -33.81 5.51 -3.61
CA ALA A 206 -34.86 6.39 -4.13
C ALA A 206 -36.06 5.62 -4.75
N ASN A 207 -35.98 4.29 -4.89
CA ASN A 207 -37.07 3.44 -5.36
C ASN A 207 -37.70 2.63 -4.21
N PRO A 208 -38.93 2.95 -3.75
CA PRO A 208 -39.61 2.20 -2.69
C PRO A 208 -39.77 0.70 -2.96
N LEU A 209 -39.85 0.27 -4.24
CA LEU A 209 -39.97 -1.14 -4.60
C LEU A 209 -38.73 -1.97 -4.23
N ALA A 210 -37.57 -1.32 -4.05
CA ALA A 210 -36.34 -1.99 -3.63
C ALA A 210 -36.18 -2.07 -2.10
N TRP A 211 -36.97 -1.32 -1.32
CA TRP A 211 -36.86 -1.26 0.15
C TRP A 211 -36.92 -2.62 0.86
N PRO A 212 -37.75 -3.61 0.44
CA PRO A 212 -37.74 -4.95 1.03
C PRO A 212 -36.41 -5.70 0.94
N ILE A 213 -35.51 -5.29 0.03
CA ILE A 213 -34.15 -5.83 -0.12
C ILE A 213 -33.13 -4.93 0.60
N ILE A 214 -33.29 -3.60 0.47
CA ILE A 214 -32.36 -2.62 1.05
C ILE A 214 -32.39 -2.64 2.57
N ILE A 215 -33.57 -2.76 3.20
CA ILE A 215 -33.68 -2.70 4.67
C ILE A 215 -32.95 -3.89 5.33
N PRO A 216 -33.16 -5.16 4.93
CA PRO A 216 -32.32 -6.28 5.39
C PRO A 216 -30.83 -6.11 5.08
N TYR A 217 -30.48 -5.58 3.90
CA TYR A 217 -29.09 -5.30 3.54
C TYR A 217 -28.43 -4.26 4.47
N LEU A 218 -29.15 -3.21 4.85
CA LEU A 218 -28.66 -2.18 5.77
C LEU A 218 -28.53 -2.70 7.22
N ILE A 219 -29.45 -3.56 7.66
CA ILE A 219 -29.35 -4.26 8.96
C ILE A 219 -28.11 -5.16 8.97
N HIS A 220 -27.88 -5.94 7.91
CA HIS A 220 -26.67 -6.74 7.75
C HIS A 220 -25.41 -5.87 7.71
N LEU A 221 -25.41 -4.76 6.95
CA LEU A 221 -24.30 -3.81 6.85
C LEU A 221 -23.91 -3.25 8.24
N ALA A 222 -24.89 -2.91 9.07
CA ALA A 222 -24.68 -2.37 10.41
C ALA A 222 -24.16 -3.40 11.43
N LEU A 223 -24.54 -4.67 11.29
CA LEU A 223 -24.17 -5.75 12.22
C LEU A 223 -22.93 -6.57 11.79
N SER A 224 -22.51 -6.48 10.53
CA SER A 224 -21.56 -7.44 9.95
C SER A 224 -20.09 -7.01 10.08
N THR A 225 -19.38 -7.64 11.03
CA THR A 225 -17.93 -7.53 11.30
C THR A 225 -17.01 -8.08 10.19
N ALA A 226 -17.50 -8.31 8.98
CA ALA A 226 -16.75 -8.94 7.88
C ALA A 226 -15.56 -8.11 7.35
N GLY A 227 -15.45 -6.83 7.73
CA GLY A 227 -14.27 -5.99 7.47
C GLY A 227 -13.14 -6.12 8.50
N THR A 228 -13.39 -6.74 9.67
CA THR A 228 -12.44 -6.85 10.79
C THR A 228 -12.25 -8.28 11.30
N ASN A 229 -13.18 -9.21 11.07
CA ASN A 229 -13.17 -10.52 11.74
C ASN A 229 -12.03 -11.47 11.33
N GLY A 230 -11.31 -11.17 10.23
CA GLY A 230 -10.14 -11.92 9.75
C GLY A 230 -10.44 -13.16 8.90
N ASN A 231 -11.71 -13.52 8.72
CA ASN A 231 -12.11 -14.76 8.05
C ASN A 231 -12.07 -14.67 6.52
N LEU A 232 -12.06 -13.45 5.95
CA LEU A 232 -12.09 -13.19 4.50
C LEU A 232 -13.26 -13.85 3.74
N THR A 233 -14.41 -14.09 4.40
CA THR A 233 -15.56 -14.87 3.88
C THR A 233 -16.08 -14.43 2.50
N TYR A 234 -15.89 -13.16 2.11
CA TYR A 234 -16.36 -12.60 0.84
C TYR A 234 -15.30 -12.64 -0.28
N ARG A 235 -14.05 -12.98 0.04
CA ARG A 235 -12.92 -12.86 -0.89
C ARG A 235 -13.05 -13.84 -2.05
N SER A 236 -12.99 -13.33 -3.27
CA SER A 236 -13.02 -14.12 -4.50
C SER A 236 -11.71 -14.01 -5.27
N GLU A 237 -10.95 -15.10 -5.33
CA GLU A 237 -9.75 -15.19 -6.17
C GLU A 237 -10.08 -15.07 -7.67
N TRP A 238 -11.31 -15.38 -8.10
CA TRP A 238 -11.79 -15.09 -9.44
C TRP A 238 -11.90 -13.58 -9.69
N VAL A 239 -12.54 -12.83 -8.77
CA VAL A 239 -12.61 -11.36 -8.86
C VAL A 239 -11.21 -10.75 -8.84
N ARG A 240 -10.31 -11.19 -7.96
CA ARG A 240 -8.91 -10.75 -7.90
C ARG A 240 -8.12 -11.03 -9.19
N SER A 241 -8.51 -12.05 -9.97
CA SER A 241 -7.78 -12.51 -11.17
C SER A 241 -8.37 -12.03 -12.51
N LEU A 242 -9.42 -11.19 -12.48
CA LEU A 242 -10.06 -10.68 -13.69
C LEU A 242 -9.09 -9.99 -14.66
N LYS A 243 -9.32 -10.15 -15.97
CA LYS A 243 -8.58 -9.48 -17.05
C LYS A 243 -8.58 -7.95 -16.92
N LEU A 244 -9.57 -7.38 -16.21
CA LEU A 244 -9.64 -5.99 -15.79
C LEU A 244 -8.36 -5.51 -15.09
N TRP A 245 -7.81 -6.29 -14.17
CA TRP A 245 -6.64 -5.87 -13.38
C TRP A 245 -5.34 -5.97 -14.18
N LYS A 246 -5.28 -6.88 -15.17
CA LYS A 246 -4.19 -6.92 -16.17
C LYS A 246 -4.24 -5.71 -17.13
N LEU A 247 -5.42 -5.13 -17.36
CA LEU A 247 -5.55 -3.83 -18.04
C LEU A 247 -5.14 -2.66 -17.13
N PHE A 248 -5.53 -2.69 -15.85
CA PHE A 248 -5.13 -1.69 -14.85
C PHE A 248 -3.59 -1.61 -14.71
N ALA A 249 -2.93 -2.72 -14.37
CA ALA A 249 -1.47 -2.80 -14.25
C ALA A 249 -0.75 -2.39 -15.55
N GLY A 250 -1.32 -2.77 -16.70
CA GLY A 250 -0.80 -2.38 -18.01
C GLY A 250 -0.96 -0.91 -18.39
N TYR A 251 -1.72 -0.10 -17.63
CA TYR A 251 -1.77 1.36 -17.80
C TYR A 251 -0.50 2.04 -17.28
N PHE A 252 0.09 1.50 -16.21
CA PHE A 252 1.27 2.03 -15.51
C PHE A 252 2.51 1.12 -15.61
N PRO A 253 2.68 0.37 -16.74
CA PRO A 253 3.62 -0.74 -16.90
C PRO A 253 4.10 -1.48 -15.64
N MET A 254 3.18 -1.84 -14.73
CA MET A 254 3.54 -2.25 -13.37
C MET A 254 4.26 -3.60 -13.32
N LYS A 255 5.23 -3.72 -12.40
CA LYS A 255 5.94 -4.97 -12.10
C LYS A 255 6.06 -5.17 -10.59
N LEU A 256 5.94 -6.42 -10.15
CA LEU A 256 6.21 -6.86 -8.79
C LEU A 256 7.48 -7.71 -8.78
N HIS A 257 8.48 -7.30 -8.01
CA HIS A 257 9.81 -7.90 -7.96
C HIS A 257 10.02 -8.60 -6.63
N LYS A 258 10.18 -9.92 -6.69
CA LYS A 258 10.51 -10.79 -5.55
C LYS A 258 12.03 -10.89 -5.40
N THR A 259 12.54 -10.60 -4.21
CA THR A 259 13.97 -10.72 -3.88
C THR A 259 14.28 -11.93 -2.99
N HIS A 260 13.31 -12.38 -2.19
CA HIS A 260 13.44 -13.48 -1.23
C HIS A 260 12.21 -14.40 -1.28
N ASP A 261 12.38 -15.66 -0.87
CA ASP A 261 11.27 -16.57 -0.55
C ASP A 261 10.68 -16.28 0.84
N LEU A 262 9.39 -16.60 1.00
CA LEU A 262 8.64 -16.40 2.24
C LEU A 262 8.03 -17.74 2.70
N PRO A 263 8.65 -18.42 3.69
CA PRO A 263 8.15 -19.68 4.24
C PRO A 263 6.68 -19.63 4.71
N THR A 264 5.91 -20.66 4.36
CA THR A 264 4.45 -20.74 4.62
C THR A 264 4.09 -21.09 6.06
N ASP A 265 5.07 -21.38 6.91
CA ASP A 265 4.95 -21.57 8.36
C ASP A 265 5.00 -20.23 9.15
N ARG A 266 5.10 -19.10 8.45
CA ARG A 266 5.25 -17.76 9.03
C ARG A 266 4.07 -16.83 8.76
N LYS A 267 4.06 -15.74 9.52
CA LYS A 267 3.10 -14.63 9.46
C LYS A 267 3.85 -13.41 8.94
N TYR A 268 3.20 -12.57 8.12
CA TYR A 268 3.89 -11.43 7.50
C TYR A 268 3.12 -10.11 7.58
N ILE A 269 3.85 -9.02 7.86
CA ILE A 269 3.39 -7.65 7.69
C ILE A 269 4.26 -6.98 6.62
N PHE A 270 3.69 -6.80 5.44
CA PHE A 270 4.30 -6.04 4.35
C PHE A 270 4.06 -4.55 4.58
N GLY A 271 5.12 -3.76 4.76
CA GLY A 271 5.05 -2.30 4.87
C GLY A 271 5.33 -1.64 3.52
N TYR A 272 4.30 -1.08 2.89
CA TYR A 272 4.39 -0.47 1.57
C TYR A 272 4.69 1.03 1.66
N HIS A 273 5.67 1.44 0.85
CA HIS A 273 6.20 2.80 0.75
C HIS A 273 6.37 3.21 -0.72
N PRO A 274 6.09 4.46 -1.13
CA PRO A 274 5.26 5.41 -0.42
C PRO A 274 3.77 5.05 -0.58
N HIS A 275 2.89 5.73 0.13
CA HIS A 275 1.45 5.73 -0.15
C HIS A 275 1.15 6.29 -1.56
N GLY A 276 1.93 7.27 -2.03
CA GLY A 276 1.51 8.12 -3.15
C GLY A 276 0.13 8.72 -2.85
N ILE A 277 -0.63 9.10 -3.88
CA ILE A 277 -1.95 9.69 -3.62
C ILE A 277 -3.04 8.63 -3.37
N ILE A 278 -3.02 7.49 -4.06
CA ILE A 278 -4.04 6.42 -3.93
C ILE A 278 -3.45 4.99 -3.95
N SER A 279 -2.12 4.84 -3.80
CA SER A 279 -1.43 3.54 -3.71
C SER A 279 -1.80 2.54 -4.82
N HIS A 280 -1.81 3.00 -6.08
CA HIS A 280 -2.20 2.19 -7.24
C HIS A 280 -1.32 0.95 -7.39
N GLY A 281 -0.03 1.06 -7.07
CA GLY A 281 0.88 -0.08 -7.06
C GLY A 281 0.54 -1.10 -5.98
N ALA A 282 0.28 -0.66 -4.74
CA ALA A 282 -0.15 -1.54 -3.66
C ALA A 282 -1.46 -2.28 -4.02
N PHE A 283 -2.41 -1.57 -4.62
CA PHE A 283 -3.65 -2.17 -5.13
C PHE A 283 -3.38 -3.25 -6.20
N ALA A 284 -2.54 -2.97 -7.19
CA ALA A 284 -2.21 -3.92 -8.25
C ALA A 284 -1.46 -5.16 -7.74
N ALA A 285 -0.49 -4.99 -6.84
CA ALA A 285 0.33 -6.08 -6.30
C ALA A 285 -0.41 -6.95 -5.26
N PHE A 286 -1.18 -6.32 -4.37
CA PHE A 286 -1.67 -6.98 -3.15
C PHE A 286 -3.21 -7.04 -3.07
N GLY A 287 -3.90 -6.02 -3.59
CA GLY A 287 -5.36 -5.99 -3.72
C GLY A 287 -5.92 -6.88 -4.84
N THR A 288 -5.12 -7.21 -5.85
CA THR A 288 -5.50 -8.07 -6.99
C THR A 288 -4.47 -9.19 -7.20
N ASN A 289 -4.62 -9.99 -8.26
CA ASN A 289 -3.55 -10.86 -8.79
C ASN A 289 -3.05 -10.40 -10.18
N ALA A 290 -3.09 -9.09 -10.46
CA ALA A 290 -2.62 -8.53 -11.74
C ALA A 290 -1.13 -8.81 -12.01
N LEU A 291 -0.32 -8.77 -10.94
CA LEU A 291 1.14 -8.90 -10.98
C LEU A 291 1.65 -10.28 -10.53
N GLY A 292 0.77 -11.26 -10.39
CA GLY A 292 1.13 -12.64 -10.08
C GLY A 292 1.63 -12.88 -8.66
N PHE A 293 1.09 -12.17 -7.65
CA PHE A 293 1.50 -12.35 -6.25
C PHE A 293 1.30 -13.81 -5.78
N ARG A 294 0.18 -14.44 -6.17
CA ARG A 294 -0.13 -15.83 -5.78
C ARG A 294 0.86 -16.84 -6.37
N GLU A 295 1.37 -16.55 -7.56
CA GLU A 295 2.35 -17.34 -8.29
C GLU A 295 3.78 -17.09 -7.76
N LEU A 296 4.07 -15.87 -7.28
CA LEU A 296 5.34 -15.53 -6.63
C LEU A 296 5.46 -16.07 -5.20
N PHE A 297 4.34 -16.16 -4.46
CA PHE A 297 4.29 -16.66 -3.08
C PHE A 297 3.18 -17.71 -2.90
N PRO A 298 3.34 -18.92 -3.46
CA PRO A 298 2.37 -20.00 -3.27
C PRO A 298 2.20 -20.30 -1.78
N GLY A 299 0.94 -20.43 -1.34
CA GLY A 299 0.59 -20.65 0.06
C GLY A 299 0.43 -19.38 0.92
N ILE A 300 1.00 -18.23 0.51
CA ILE A 300 0.84 -16.97 1.25
C ILE A 300 -0.45 -16.25 0.86
N THR A 301 -1.40 -16.16 1.79
CA THR A 301 -2.67 -15.44 1.60
C THR A 301 -2.55 -14.02 2.14
N ASN A 302 -2.09 -13.10 1.28
CA ASN A 302 -1.92 -11.68 1.62
C ASN A 302 -3.21 -10.85 1.49
N THR A 303 -3.37 -9.87 2.38
CA THR A 303 -4.56 -9.03 2.56
C THR A 303 -4.15 -7.55 2.56
N LEU A 304 -4.48 -6.80 1.51
CA LEU A 304 -4.25 -5.35 1.50
C LEU A 304 -5.25 -4.65 2.45
N LEU A 305 -4.74 -3.76 3.29
CA LEU A 305 -5.54 -3.07 4.30
C LEU A 305 -5.88 -1.64 3.90
N THR A 306 -7.04 -1.14 4.34
CA THR A 306 -7.56 0.18 3.98
C THR A 306 -8.40 0.79 5.11
N LEU A 307 -8.85 2.04 4.92
CA LEU A 307 -9.64 2.82 5.88
C LEU A 307 -10.85 2.04 6.41
N ASP A 308 -11.09 2.10 7.73
CA ASP A 308 -12.25 1.44 8.35
C ASP A 308 -13.59 1.98 7.83
N SER A 309 -13.64 3.28 7.50
CA SER A 309 -14.80 3.94 6.89
C SER A 309 -15.25 3.28 5.58
N ASN A 310 -14.33 2.71 4.80
CA ASN A 310 -14.66 2.05 3.54
C ASN A 310 -15.59 0.83 3.74
N PHE A 311 -15.53 0.18 4.91
CA PHE A 311 -16.38 -0.98 5.25
C PHE A 311 -17.77 -0.58 5.76
N ARG A 312 -18.07 0.72 5.81
CA ARG A 312 -19.37 1.31 6.15
C ARG A 312 -20.08 1.88 4.92
N LEU A 313 -19.39 1.97 3.77
CA LEU A 313 -19.96 2.46 2.52
C LEU A 313 -20.71 1.32 1.79
N PRO A 314 -22.04 1.44 1.59
CA PRO A 314 -22.82 0.41 0.91
C PRO A 314 -22.35 0.19 -0.54
N PHE A 315 -22.45 -1.07 -0.98
CA PHE A 315 -21.91 -1.65 -2.22
C PHE A 315 -20.38 -1.55 -2.40
N TYR A 316 -19.75 -0.42 -2.07
CA TYR A 316 -18.31 -0.25 -2.14
C TYR A 316 -17.58 -1.20 -1.18
N ARG A 317 -18.05 -1.33 0.06
CA ARG A 317 -17.62 -2.36 1.03
C ARG A 317 -17.56 -3.74 0.39
N ASP A 318 -18.65 -4.17 -0.23
CA ASP A 318 -18.80 -5.54 -0.69
C ASP A 318 -17.90 -5.80 -1.91
N TYR A 319 -17.73 -4.78 -2.78
CA TYR A 319 -16.74 -4.76 -3.85
C TYR A 319 -15.28 -4.89 -3.35
N ILE A 320 -14.87 -4.15 -2.32
CA ILE A 320 -13.50 -4.27 -1.79
C ILE A 320 -13.28 -5.56 -0.99
N MET A 321 -14.32 -6.08 -0.32
CA MET A 321 -14.27 -7.39 0.33
C MET A 321 -14.22 -8.55 -0.67
N LEU A 322 -14.86 -8.43 -1.85
CA LEU A 322 -14.70 -9.39 -2.96
C LEU A 322 -13.26 -9.45 -3.48
N LEU A 323 -12.55 -8.31 -3.48
CA LEU A 323 -11.11 -8.25 -3.74
C LEU A 323 -10.25 -8.73 -2.55
N GLY A 324 -10.86 -9.00 -1.41
CA GLY A 324 -10.20 -9.49 -0.20
C GLY A 324 -9.44 -8.41 0.57
N LEU A 325 -9.87 -7.15 0.51
CA LEU A 325 -9.37 -6.08 1.39
C LEU A 325 -10.08 -6.15 2.76
N GLN A 326 -9.41 -5.60 3.78
CA GLN A 326 -9.91 -5.51 5.16
C GLN A 326 -9.54 -4.16 5.80
N SER A 327 -10.10 -3.87 6.97
CA SER A 327 -9.79 -2.66 7.75
C SER A 327 -8.34 -2.65 8.22
N VAL A 328 -7.71 -1.48 8.29
CA VAL A 328 -6.36 -1.29 8.87
C VAL A 328 -6.39 -1.23 10.41
N SER A 329 -7.52 -1.53 11.04
CA SER A 329 -7.66 -1.50 12.50
C SER A 329 -6.80 -2.54 13.22
N LYS A 330 -6.37 -2.21 14.45
CA LYS A 330 -5.61 -3.10 15.37
C LYS A 330 -6.26 -4.48 15.49
N GLU A 331 -7.59 -4.51 15.62
CA GLU A 331 -8.38 -5.75 15.71
C GLU A 331 -8.35 -6.55 14.42
N SER A 332 -8.50 -5.89 13.26
CA SER A 332 -8.46 -6.56 11.95
C SER A 332 -7.11 -7.20 11.68
N ILE A 333 -6.00 -6.47 11.91
CA ILE A 333 -4.65 -7.02 11.73
C ILE A 333 -4.41 -8.21 12.67
N TRP A 334 -4.78 -8.09 13.94
CA TRP A 334 -4.67 -9.19 14.91
C TRP A 334 -5.47 -10.42 14.47
N ASN A 335 -6.73 -10.23 14.06
CA ASN A 335 -7.60 -11.30 13.56
C ASN A 335 -7.04 -11.96 12.29
N LEU A 336 -6.47 -11.20 11.36
CA LEU A 336 -5.89 -11.71 10.11
C LEU A 336 -4.61 -12.52 10.32
N LEU A 337 -3.79 -12.13 11.30
CA LEU A 337 -2.52 -12.79 11.65
C LEU A 337 -2.69 -13.89 12.72
N SER A 338 -3.90 -14.10 13.23
CA SER A 338 -4.22 -15.11 14.25
C SER A 338 -5.30 -16.12 13.82
N LYS A 339 -5.80 -16.03 12.58
CA LYS A 339 -6.85 -16.90 12.01
C LYS A 339 -6.58 -17.19 10.54
N GLY A 340 -7.07 -18.33 10.07
CA GLY A 340 -6.78 -18.84 8.74
C GLY A 340 -5.36 -19.41 8.63
N GLY A 341 -4.98 -19.77 7.40
CA GLY A 341 -3.82 -20.64 7.19
C GLY A 341 -4.17 -22.12 7.39
N PRO A 342 -3.28 -23.06 7.02
CA PRO A 342 -3.58 -24.50 7.02
C PRO A 342 -3.99 -25.06 8.40
N LYS A 343 -3.52 -24.44 9.48
CA LYS A 343 -3.79 -24.83 10.88
C LYS A 343 -4.75 -23.87 11.61
N ASN A 344 -5.31 -22.87 10.91
CA ASN A 344 -6.15 -21.81 11.47
C ASN A 344 -5.50 -20.98 12.61
N ASP A 345 -4.17 -20.90 12.61
CA ASP A 345 -3.32 -20.24 13.62
C ASP A 345 -2.64 -18.95 13.12
N GLY A 346 -2.85 -18.62 11.84
CA GLY A 346 -2.23 -17.50 11.14
C GLY A 346 -1.03 -17.85 10.27
N GLN A 347 -0.51 -19.07 10.26
CA GLN A 347 0.62 -19.44 9.38
C GLN A 347 0.23 -19.36 7.90
N GLY A 348 1.09 -18.76 7.06
CA GLY A 348 0.79 -18.45 5.67
C GLY A 348 -0.15 -17.25 5.48
N ARG A 349 -0.44 -16.48 6.54
CA ARG A 349 -1.21 -15.22 6.45
C ARG A 349 -0.28 -14.04 6.32
N ALA A 350 -0.69 -13.10 5.48
CA ALA A 350 -0.01 -11.84 5.30
C ALA A 350 -1.01 -10.67 5.29
N VAL A 351 -0.54 -9.51 5.74
CA VAL A 351 -1.21 -8.23 5.54
C VAL A 351 -0.28 -7.24 4.85
N THR A 352 -0.83 -6.32 4.07
CA THR A 352 -0.09 -5.16 3.54
C THR A 352 -0.66 -3.88 4.13
N ILE A 353 0.20 -3.14 4.83
CA ILE A 353 -0.08 -1.82 5.39
C ILE A 353 0.66 -0.80 4.55
N VAL A 354 -0.05 0.24 4.08
CA VAL A 354 0.57 1.40 3.45
C VAL A 354 0.94 2.39 4.55
N VAL A 355 2.22 2.46 4.92
CA VAL A 355 2.63 2.91 6.26
C VAL A 355 2.45 4.41 6.50
N GLY A 356 2.81 5.25 5.52
CA GLY A 356 2.70 6.71 5.65
C GLY A 356 1.27 7.22 5.78
N GLY A 357 0.29 6.47 5.23
CA GLY A 357 -1.13 6.79 5.31
C GLY A 357 -1.51 8.12 4.64
N ALA A 358 -2.61 8.72 5.10
CA ALA A 358 -3.17 9.93 4.50
C ALA A 358 -2.21 11.13 4.56
N ARG A 359 -1.36 11.24 5.59
CA ARG A 359 -0.38 12.34 5.72
C ARG A 359 0.66 12.30 4.61
N GLU A 360 1.16 11.12 4.28
CA GLU A 360 2.16 10.96 3.21
C GLU A 360 1.53 11.20 1.83
N SER A 361 0.24 10.87 1.65
CA SER A 361 -0.51 11.19 0.44
C SER A 361 -0.66 12.70 0.16
N LEU A 362 -0.55 13.53 1.21
CA LEU A 362 -0.56 14.99 1.13
C LEU A 362 0.85 15.58 0.89
N GLU A 363 1.92 14.81 1.04
CA GLU A 363 3.31 15.22 0.74
C GLU A 363 3.86 14.60 -0.56
N ALA A 364 3.10 13.70 -1.21
CA ALA A 364 3.50 12.96 -2.41
C ALA A 364 3.78 13.87 -3.63
N GLN A 365 5.04 13.96 -4.03
CA GLN A 365 5.49 14.78 -5.17
C GLN A 365 6.30 13.96 -6.19
N PRO A 366 6.08 14.15 -7.51
CA PRO A 366 6.85 13.47 -8.55
C PRO A 366 8.37 13.71 -8.44
N GLY A 367 9.14 12.64 -8.57
CA GLY A 367 10.60 12.65 -8.48
C GLY A 367 11.19 12.75 -7.07
N SER A 368 10.41 12.65 -5.98
CA SER A 368 10.93 12.53 -4.62
C SER A 368 10.26 11.39 -3.83
N LEU A 369 10.96 10.87 -2.82
CA LEU A 369 10.47 9.82 -1.93
C LEU A 369 10.62 10.26 -0.48
N ARG A 370 9.62 10.97 0.04
CA ARG A 370 9.57 11.45 1.42
C ARG A 370 8.63 10.55 2.20
N LEU A 371 9.15 9.84 3.20
CA LEU A 371 8.46 8.76 3.90
C LEU A 371 8.17 9.13 5.36
N ILE A 372 6.90 9.09 5.73
CA ILE A 372 6.46 9.24 7.13
C ILE A 372 6.61 7.87 7.79
N LEU A 373 7.79 7.61 8.35
CA LEU A 373 8.15 6.32 8.97
C LEU A 373 8.70 6.47 10.40
N LYS A 374 9.40 7.56 10.74
CA LYS A 374 10.07 7.77 12.04
C LYS A 374 9.13 7.61 13.24
N SER A 375 7.97 8.27 13.20
CA SER A 375 6.92 8.14 14.22
C SER A 375 5.99 6.92 14.06
N ARG A 376 6.11 6.13 12.97
CA ARG A 376 5.14 5.06 12.62
C ARG A 376 5.42 3.70 13.27
N LYS A 377 5.54 3.66 14.60
CA LYS A 377 5.87 2.43 15.34
C LYS A 377 4.68 1.45 15.51
N GLY A 378 3.47 1.84 15.09
CA GLY A 378 2.24 1.06 15.28
C GLY A 378 2.22 -0.34 14.64
N PHE A 379 2.79 -0.51 13.44
CA PHE A 379 2.88 -1.82 12.79
C PHE A 379 3.99 -2.71 13.39
N ILE A 380 5.09 -2.10 13.87
CA ILE A 380 6.15 -2.77 14.63
C ILE A 380 5.59 -3.34 15.95
N LYS A 381 4.82 -2.53 16.70
CA LYS A 381 4.06 -2.96 17.88
C LYS A 381 3.11 -4.15 17.58
N MET A 382 2.67 -4.34 16.34
CA MET A 382 1.82 -5.45 15.92
C MET A 382 2.61 -6.68 15.46
N ALA A 383 3.77 -6.50 14.82
CA ALA A 383 4.69 -7.59 14.47
C ALA A 383 5.15 -8.35 15.72
N LEU A 384 5.68 -7.61 16.71
CA LEU A 384 6.11 -8.14 18.01
C LEU A 384 4.99 -8.85 18.77
N ARG A 385 3.74 -8.37 18.66
CA ARG A 385 2.55 -9.00 19.26
C ARG A 385 2.17 -10.34 18.64
N THR A 386 2.32 -10.47 17.33
CA THR A 386 1.78 -11.60 16.55
C THR A 386 2.84 -12.63 16.17
N GLY A 387 4.13 -12.32 16.36
CA GLY A 387 5.24 -13.12 15.86
C GLY A 387 5.36 -13.07 14.33
N ALA A 388 4.93 -11.95 13.73
CA ALA A 388 4.92 -11.77 12.28
C ALA A 388 6.19 -11.06 11.80
N ASP A 389 6.81 -11.62 10.76
CA ASP A 389 8.01 -11.07 10.13
C ASP A 389 7.64 -9.81 9.31
N LEU A 390 8.49 -8.79 9.38
CA LEU A 390 8.29 -7.54 8.65
C LEU A 390 8.89 -7.66 7.24
N VAL A 391 8.16 -7.23 6.21
CA VAL A 391 8.68 -7.18 4.84
C VAL A 391 8.59 -5.73 4.33
N PRO A 392 9.71 -4.99 4.22
CA PRO A 392 9.68 -3.65 3.62
C PRO A 392 9.40 -3.76 2.11
N VAL A 393 8.64 -2.82 1.55
CA VAL A 393 8.29 -2.79 0.12
C VAL A 393 8.36 -1.36 -0.42
N ILE A 394 9.11 -1.15 -1.51
CA ILE A 394 9.19 0.16 -2.19
C ILE A 394 8.53 0.10 -3.58
N GLY A 395 7.52 0.93 -3.79
CA GLY A 395 6.87 1.20 -5.07
C GLY A 395 7.55 2.35 -5.81
N PHE A 396 8.69 2.08 -6.45
CA PHE A 396 9.41 3.06 -7.27
C PHE A 396 8.51 3.57 -8.41
N GLY A 397 8.22 4.87 -8.42
CA GLY A 397 7.33 5.53 -9.39
C GLY A 397 5.89 5.79 -8.92
N GLU A 398 5.50 5.37 -7.71
CA GLU A 398 4.15 5.60 -7.16
C GLU A 398 3.82 7.11 -7.00
N ASN A 399 4.78 7.91 -6.51
CA ASN A 399 4.64 9.38 -6.39
C ASN A 399 4.58 10.10 -7.76
N ASP A 400 5.04 9.46 -8.84
CA ASP A 400 5.03 10.06 -10.17
C ASP A 400 3.66 9.94 -10.87
N LEU A 401 2.72 9.19 -10.30
CA LEU A 401 1.43 8.92 -10.96
C LEU A 401 0.51 10.13 -11.09
N TYR A 402 0.75 11.22 -10.35
CA TYR A 402 -0.04 12.45 -10.39
C TYR A 402 0.84 13.66 -10.12
N ASP A 403 0.53 14.81 -10.70
CA ASP A 403 1.10 16.07 -10.22
C ASP A 403 0.16 16.61 -9.13
N GLN A 404 0.68 16.70 -7.91
CA GLN A 404 -0.05 17.21 -6.75
C GLN A 404 -0.08 18.75 -6.82
N LEU A 405 -1.27 19.36 -6.75
CA LEU A 405 -1.37 20.82 -6.69
C LEU A 405 -0.83 21.34 -5.36
N SER A 406 0.19 22.22 -5.42
CA SER A 406 0.67 22.88 -4.21
C SER A 406 -0.43 23.79 -3.63
N PRO A 407 -0.71 23.71 -2.31
CA PRO A 407 -1.65 24.63 -1.64
C PRO A 407 -1.28 26.10 -1.84
N LYS A 408 0.02 26.40 -1.99
CA LYS A 408 0.56 27.74 -2.22
C LYS A 408 0.12 28.38 -3.55
N THR A 409 -0.26 27.57 -4.54
CA THR A 409 -0.72 28.03 -5.87
C THR A 409 -2.24 28.14 -6.01
N HIS A 410 -3.02 27.37 -5.24
CA HIS A 410 -4.49 27.31 -5.40
C HIS A 410 -5.24 27.22 -4.05
N PRO A 411 -5.29 28.31 -3.26
CA PRO A 411 -5.86 28.30 -1.90
C PRO A 411 -7.35 27.95 -1.85
N ILE A 412 -8.15 28.38 -2.83
CA ILE A 412 -9.60 28.05 -2.92
C ILE A 412 -9.79 26.54 -3.15
N VAL A 413 -8.95 25.94 -4.00
CA VAL A 413 -8.97 24.51 -4.29
C VAL A 413 -8.58 23.72 -3.03
N HIS A 414 -7.53 24.17 -2.32
CA HIS A 414 -7.15 23.62 -1.03
C HIS A 414 -8.27 23.71 0.03
N GLN A 415 -8.98 24.84 0.12
CA GLN A 415 -10.14 24.97 1.00
C GLN A 415 -11.26 23.97 0.66
N ILE A 416 -11.56 23.76 -0.62
CA ILE A 416 -12.54 22.74 -1.06
C ILE A 416 -12.05 21.33 -0.71
N GLN A 417 -10.76 21.02 -0.93
CA GLN A 417 -10.17 19.73 -0.51
C GLN A 417 -10.29 19.52 1.00
N MET A 418 -10.03 20.55 1.83
CA MET A 418 -10.17 20.49 3.28
C MET A 418 -11.64 20.32 3.72
N ILE A 419 -12.61 20.87 2.98
CA ILE A 419 -14.04 20.64 3.23
C ILE A 419 -14.44 19.19 2.88
N PHE A 420 -13.99 18.65 1.74
CA PHE A 420 -14.25 17.25 1.39
C PHE A 420 -13.58 16.27 2.36
N LEU A 421 -12.34 16.55 2.79
CA LEU A 421 -11.69 15.88 3.92
C LEU A 421 -12.59 15.90 5.16
N LYS A 422 -12.99 17.09 5.62
CA LYS A 422 -13.78 17.31 6.83
C LYS A 422 -15.11 16.56 6.85
N VAL A 423 -15.77 16.43 5.69
CA VAL A 423 -17.09 15.79 5.55
C VAL A 423 -17.00 14.28 5.31
N PHE A 424 -16.08 13.81 4.48
CA PHE A 424 -16.06 12.41 4.01
C PHE A 424 -14.93 11.55 4.58
N LYS A 425 -14.02 12.13 5.40
CA LYS A 425 -12.78 11.49 5.91
C LYS A 425 -11.92 10.84 4.80
N PHE A 426 -12.00 11.39 3.58
CA PHE A 426 -11.22 11.00 2.41
C PHE A 426 -10.93 12.25 1.59
N THR A 427 -9.71 12.39 1.07
CA THR A 427 -9.41 13.43 0.08
C THR A 427 -10.13 13.09 -1.21
N VAL A 428 -10.82 14.07 -1.81
CA VAL A 428 -10.73 14.21 -3.27
C VAL A 428 -9.52 15.09 -3.50
N PRO A 429 -8.34 14.54 -3.84
CA PRO A 429 -7.19 15.39 -4.11
C PRO A 429 -7.47 16.20 -5.36
N ALA A 430 -6.98 17.44 -5.43
CA ALA A 430 -7.10 18.26 -6.62
C ALA A 430 -6.04 17.84 -7.65
N LEU A 431 -6.26 16.68 -8.25
CA LEU A 431 -5.33 15.98 -9.12
C LEU A 431 -5.14 16.74 -10.44
N HIS A 432 -3.91 17.20 -10.70
CA HIS A 432 -3.45 17.38 -12.08
C HIS A 432 -3.03 16.02 -12.63
N GLY A 433 -4.05 15.30 -13.09
CA GLY A 433 -3.95 14.18 -14.01
C GLY A 433 -4.71 14.49 -15.30
N ARG A 434 -4.98 13.46 -16.11
CA ARG A 434 -5.81 13.59 -17.31
C ARG A 434 -7.30 13.65 -16.96
N GLY A 435 -8.04 14.40 -17.76
CA GLY A 435 -9.47 14.19 -17.96
C GLY A 435 -9.73 13.03 -18.91
N VAL A 436 -11.00 12.64 -19.05
CA VAL A 436 -11.41 11.60 -20.01
C VAL A 436 -11.31 12.10 -21.46
N LEU A 437 -11.40 13.42 -21.68
CA LEU A 437 -11.37 14.07 -23.01
C LEU A 437 -10.29 15.16 -23.17
N ASN A 438 -9.69 15.63 -22.07
CA ASN A 438 -8.66 16.68 -22.02
C ASN A 438 -7.44 16.17 -21.24
N TYR A 439 -6.22 16.60 -21.57
CA TYR A 439 -5.00 16.03 -20.99
C TYR A 439 -4.53 16.72 -19.71
N ASP A 440 -5.02 17.92 -19.44
CA ASP A 440 -4.35 18.86 -18.52
C ASP A 440 -5.07 19.06 -17.16
N VAL A 441 -6.32 18.57 -17.00
CA VAL A 441 -7.05 18.53 -15.72
C VAL A 441 -7.94 17.28 -15.64
N GLY A 442 -7.83 16.50 -14.56
CA GLY A 442 -8.77 15.43 -14.24
C GLY A 442 -8.23 14.28 -13.38
N LEU A 443 -9.11 13.35 -13.02
CA LEU A 443 -8.88 12.29 -12.03
C LEU A 443 -7.99 11.12 -12.52
N MET A 444 -7.69 11.03 -13.82
CA MET A 444 -6.90 9.91 -14.36
C MET A 444 -5.40 10.14 -14.13
N PRO A 445 -4.69 9.21 -13.46
CA PRO A 445 -3.25 9.33 -13.28
C PRO A 445 -2.47 9.27 -14.59
N TYR A 446 -1.21 9.66 -14.53
CA TYR A 446 -0.27 9.52 -15.62
C TYR A 446 0.11 8.05 -15.89
N ARG A 447 0.40 7.76 -17.16
CA ARG A 447 0.96 6.48 -17.60
C ARG A 447 2.47 6.50 -17.40
N ARG A 448 2.93 6.35 -16.16
CA ARG A 448 4.36 6.21 -15.79
C ARG A 448 4.58 4.81 -15.19
N PRO A 449 5.77 4.21 -15.31
CA PRO A 449 6.04 2.86 -14.80
C PRO A 449 6.06 2.83 -13.26
N VAL A 450 5.54 1.76 -12.64
CA VAL A 450 5.73 1.49 -11.20
C VAL A 450 6.43 0.14 -11.01
N ASN A 451 7.58 0.15 -10.34
CA ASN A 451 8.34 -1.06 -9.99
C ASN A 451 8.24 -1.28 -8.48
N ILE A 452 7.52 -2.32 -8.09
CA ILE A 452 7.27 -2.65 -6.68
C ILE A 452 8.28 -3.70 -6.28
N VAL A 453 9.23 -3.34 -5.43
CA VAL A 453 10.28 -4.27 -4.95
C VAL A 453 10.00 -4.62 -3.49
N MET A 454 9.90 -5.91 -3.21
CA MET A 454 9.82 -6.42 -1.83
C MET A 454 11.24 -6.68 -1.32
N GLY A 455 11.53 -6.27 -0.10
CA GLY A 455 12.83 -6.45 0.57
C GLY A 455 12.98 -7.80 1.28
N ARG A 456 14.01 -7.87 2.14
CA ARG A 456 14.33 -9.03 2.98
C ARG A 456 13.32 -9.14 4.13
N PRO A 457 12.77 -10.33 4.44
CA PRO A 457 11.95 -10.51 5.63
C PRO A 457 12.80 -10.33 6.90
N ILE A 458 12.43 -9.37 7.75
CA ILE A 458 13.06 -9.13 9.03
C ILE A 458 12.40 -10.05 10.06
N ARG A 459 13.22 -10.92 10.65
CA ARG A 459 12.77 -11.96 11.57
C ARG A 459 12.27 -11.38 12.89
N VAL A 460 11.09 -11.83 13.32
CA VAL A 460 10.56 -11.67 14.68
C VAL A 460 10.50 -13.05 15.34
N ASP A 461 11.46 -13.36 16.21
CA ASP A 461 11.70 -14.73 16.66
C ASP A 461 10.59 -15.34 17.51
N ARG A 462 9.92 -14.52 18.34
CA ARG A 462 8.77 -14.91 19.16
C ARG A 462 7.76 -13.77 19.26
N ALA A 463 6.56 -14.08 19.75
CA ALA A 463 5.63 -13.04 20.19
C ALA A 463 6.05 -12.49 21.57
N HIS A 464 6.11 -11.17 21.70
CA HIS A 464 6.42 -10.44 22.94
C HIS A 464 5.17 -10.17 23.80
N GLY A 465 4.03 -10.81 23.46
CA GLY A 465 2.80 -10.74 24.24
C GLY A 465 2.02 -9.41 24.09
N PRO A 466 1.16 -9.07 25.07
CA PRO A 466 0.22 -7.95 24.95
C PRO A 466 0.84 -6.57 24.77
N GLN A 467 1.94 -6.31 25.45
CA GLN A 467 2.62 -5.01 25.53
C GLN A 467 4.13 -5.26 25.35
N PRO A 468 4.65 -5.25 24.11
CA PRO A 468 6.09 -5.34 23.86
C PRO A 468 6.83 -4.18 24.51
N ALA A 469 8.07 -4.38 24.96
CA ALA A 469 8.84 -3.31 25.59
C ALA A 469 9.24 -2.24 24.55
N GLN A 470 9.40 -1.01 25.01
CA GLN A 470 9.71 0.12 24.10
C GLN A 470 11.09 -0.05 23.43
N SER A 471 12.05 -0.69 24.12
CA SER A 471 13.32 -1.16 23.55
C SER A 471 13.12 -2.06 22.32
N ASP A 472 12.28 -3.08 22.45
CA ASP A 472 12.04 -4.09 21.41
C ASP A 472 11.35 -3.47 20.19
N ILE A 473 10.45 -2.52 20.46
CA ILE A 473 9.75 -1.73 19.44
C ILE A 473 10.74 -0.84 18.69
N ASP A 474 11.70 -0.24 19.37
CA ASP A 474 12.63 0.71 18.77
C ASP A 474 13.77 0.01 18.02
N GLU A 475 14.31 -1.10 18.55
CA GLU A 475 15.29 -1.94 17.84
C GLU A 475 14.70 -2.53 16.54
N LEU A 476 13.49 -3.09 16.59
CA LEU A 476 12.85 -3.67 15.40
C LEU A 476 12.40 -2.59 14.41
N HIS A 477 12.04 -1.40 14.88
CA HIS A 477 11.72 -0.25 14.02
C HIS A 477 12.97 0.27 13.31
N GLU A 478 14.09 0.39 14.01
CA GLU A 478 15.38 0.79 13.44
C GLU A 478 15.87 -0.20 12.38
N ARG A 479 15.87 -1.51 12.70
CA ARG A 479 16.19 -2.57 11.74
C ARG A 479 15.27 -2.53 10.51
N TYR A 480 14.02 -2.10 10.67
CA TYR A 480 13.10 -1.89 9.55
C TYR A 480 13.43 -0.65 8.72
N VAL A 481 13.81 0.48 9.34
CA VAL A 481 14.27 1.68 8.61
C VAL A 481 15.53 1.37 7.80
N GLN A 482 16.52 0.72 8.40
CA GLN A 482 17.78 0.32 7.76
C GLN A 482 17.56 -0.59 6.53
N GLU A 483 16.62 -1.53 6.57
CA GLU A 483 16.28 -2.34 5.41
C GLU A 483 15.49 -1.58 4.33
N VAL A 484 14.70 -0.56 4.68
CA VAL A 484 14.09 0.36 3.70
C VAL A 484 15.19 1.21 3.02
N GLU A 485 16.18 1.68 3.76
CA GLU A 485 17.36 2.38 3.22
C GLU A 485 18.17 1.49 2.28
N LYS A 486 18.55 0.30 2.73
CA LYS A 486 19.30 -0.69 1.93
C LYS A 486 18.55 -1.08 0.66
N LEU A 487 17.22 -1.16 0.73
CA LEU A 487 16.35 -1.44 -0.43
C LEU A 487 16.25 -0.25 -1.40
N TRP A 488 16.24 0.99 -0.90
CA TRP A 488 16.31 2.19 -1.74
C TRP A 488 17.67 2.29 -2.45
N GLU A 489 18.77 2.24 -1.69
CA GLU A 489 20.14 2.38 -2.21
C GLU A 489 20.47 1.35 -3.28
N THR A 490 20.03 0.09 -3.12
CA THR A 490 20.26 -0.96 -4.13
C THR A 490 19.63 -0.62 -5.50
N TYR A 491 18.43 -0.02 -5.51
CA TYR A 491 17.58 0.01 -6.72
C TYR A 491 17.23 1.41 -7.24
N LYS A 492 17.57 2.48 -6.51
CA LYS A 492 17.29 3.86 -6.92
C LYS A 492 17.86 4.22 -8.29
N ASP A 493 19.08 3.78 -8.61
CA ASP A 493 19.73 4.04 -9.91
C ASP A 493 19.23 3.13 -11.05
N HIS A 494 18.30 2.21 -10.76
CA HIS A 494 17.62 1.38 -11.76
C HIS A 494 16.17 1.81 -12.00
N PHE A 495 15.44 2.22 -10.95
CA PHE A 495 14.01 2.55 -11.05
C PHE A 495 13.69 4.03 -10.82
N ALA A 496 14.51 4.77 -10.08
CA ALA A 496 14.39 6.21 -9.78
C ALA A 496 15.52 7.04 -10.42
N VAL A 497 15.79 6.79 -11.71
CA VAL A 497 16.82 7.49 -12.50
C VAL A 497 16.55 9.00 -12.61
N ASP A 498 15.30 9.39 -12.84
CA ASP A 498 14.90 10.81 -13.01
C ASP A 498 14.56 11.49 -11.67
N ARG A 499 15.15 11.03 -10.55
CA ARG A 499 14.85 11.59 -9.21
C ARG A 499 15.41 12.99 -9.04
N LYS A 500 14.67 13.84 -8.32
CA LYS A 500 15.01 15.23 -7.98
C LYS A 500 15.70 15.35 -6.62
N ALA A 501 15.49 14.35 -5.76
CA ALA A 501 16.04 14.23 -4.42
C ALA A 501 16.25 12.75 -4.09
N GLU A 502 17.09 12.48 -3.11
CA GLU A 502 17.18 11.16 -2.46
C GLU A 502 15.95 10.89 -1.57
N MET A 503 15.88 9.69 -1.01
CA MET A 503 14.85 9.34 -0.03
C MET A 503 15.07 10.09 1.29
N GLU A 504 13.99 10.57 1.90
CA GLU A 504 14.00 11.30 3.17
C GLU A 504 12.98 10.68 4.14
N PHE A 505 13.38 10.38 5.38
CA PHE A 505 12.43 10.03 6.44
C PHE A 505 12.01 11.26 7.23
N ILE A 506 10.71 11.54 7.20
CA ILE A 506 10.06 12.70 7.81
C ILE A 506 9.11 12.28 8.94
N GLY A 507 8.81 13.25 9.82
CA GLY A 507 7.98 13.07 11.02
C GLY A 507 8.65 12.24 12.09
#